data_AF-A0A5C6EMI3-F1
#
_entry.id   AF-A0A5C6EMI3-F1
#
_cell.length_a   1.000
_cell.length_b   1.000
_cell.length_c   1.000
_cell.angle_alpha   90.00
_cell.angle_beta   90.00
_cell.angle_gamma   90.00
#
_symmetry.space_group_name_H-M   'P 1'
#
loop_
_entity.id
_entity.type
_entity.pdbx_description
1 polymer ?
#
loop_
_entity_poly.entity_id
_entity_poly.type
_entity_poly.pdbx_seq_one_letter_code
_entity_poly.pdbx_strand_id
1 'polypeptide(L)'
;MREKAKMDPQKISPGTRRREVIENCIRLVATVGLIANCPEDNLLEYDVLAKDKQRFKSASPKRKEELIAKARRRGKIGWNVGTNELFIGEQPLGESGSAAAPRGSHNHAHIRTGHLHAVRFGKGRKQVKIKWFRPTVVRPDLPFNSGDDC
;
A
#
# COMPACT_ATOMS: atom_id res chain seq x y z
N MET A 1 46.60 -27.36 -12.21
CA MET A 1 45.30 -27.65 -11.57
C MET A 1 45.09 -26.64 -10.45
N ARG A 2 44.11 -25.73 -10.57
CA ARG A 2 43.77 -24.77 -9.51
C ARG A 2 42.60 -25.33 -8.71
N GLU A 3 42.86 -25.66 -7.44
CA GLU A 3 41.86 -26.08 -6.47
C GLU A 3 40.85 -24.95 -6.25
N LYS A 4 39.56 -25.25 -6.48
CA LYS A 4 38.48 -24.33 -6.16
C LYS A 4 38.26 -24.38 -4.65
N ALA A 5 38.58 -23.30 -3.95
CA ALA A 5 38.18 -23.11 -2.56
C ALA A 5 36.66 -23.31 -2.43
N LYS A 6 36.25 -24.33 -1.67
CA LYS A 6 34.86 -24.49 -1.23
C LYS A 6 34.51 -23.29 -0.35
N MET A 7 33.61 -22.44 -0.81
CA MET A 7 32.97 -21.44 0.04
C MET A 7 32.13 -22.19 1.08
N ASP A 8 32.54 -22.10 2.34
CA ASP A 8 31.76 -22.60 3.48
C ASP A 8 30.38 -21.91 3.51
N PRO A 9 29.28 -22.66 3.60
CA PRO A 9 27.95 -22.08 3.77
C PRO A 9 27.88 -21.45 5.17
N GLN A 10 28.00 -20.12 5.19
CA GLN A 10 27.55 -19.21 6.24
C GLN A 10 27.86 -19.64 7.68
N LYS A 11 29.05 -19.26 8.18
CA LYS A 11 29.27 -19.06 9.61
C LYS A 11 28.41 -17.88 10.08
N ILE A 12 27.19 -18.16 10.53
CA ILE A 12 26.33 -17.16 11.19
C ILE A 12 27.05 -16.71 12.46
N SER A 13 27.50 -15.46 12.49
CA SER A 13 28.12 -14.91 13.69
C SER A 13 27.14 -14.98 14.88
N PRO A 14 27.60 -15.20 16.12
CA PRO A 14 26.70 -15.32 17.28
C PRO A 14 25.78 -14.11 17.49
N GLY A 15 26.20 -12.91 17.03
CA GLY A 15 25.42 -11.68 17.07
C GLY A 15 24.31 -11.58 16.02
N THR A 16 24.50 -12.18 14.83
CA THR A 16 23.51 -12.15 13.75
C THR A 16 22.24 -12.94 14.10
N ARG A 17 22.37 -14.09 14.78
CA ARG A 17 21.21 -14.91 15.16
C ARG A 17 20.33 -14.23 16.20
N ARG A 18 20.90 -13.58 17.22
CA ARG A 18 20.12 -12.84 18.23
C ARG A 18 19.38 -11.66 17.62
N ARG A 19 20.07 -10.90 16.76
CA ARG A 19 19.47 -9.78 16.03
C ARG A 19 18.32 -10.24 15.13
N GLU A 20 18.51 -11.30 14.34
CA GLU A 20 17.46 -11.88 13.50
C GLU A 20 16.24 -12.34 14.32
N VAL A 21 16.47 -13.01 15.45
CA VAL A 21 15.38 -13.44 16.34
C VAL A 21 14.61 -12.22 16.84
N ILE A 22 15.29 -11.17 17.32
CA ILE A 22 14.65 -9.95 17.78
C ILE A 22 13.88 -9.26 16.64
N GLU A 23 14.48 -9.13 15.46
CA GLU A 23 13.83 -8.55 14.28
C GLU A 23 12.56 -9.33 13.90
N ASN A 24 12.61 -10.67 13.96
CA ASN A 24 11.45 -11.52 13.70
C ASN A 24 10.38 -11.38 14.78
N CYS A 25 10.75 -11.29 16.06
CA CYS A 25 9.82 -11.04 17.15
C CYS A 25 9.11 -9.68 16.97
N ILE A 26 9.85 -8.62 16.62
CA ILE A 26 9.27 -7.30 16.35
C ILE A 26 8.31 -7.36 15.18
N ARG A 27 8.69 -8.02 14.07
CA ARG A 27 7.80 -8.20 12.90
C ARG A 27 6.53 -8.94 13.27
N LEU A 28 6.63 -10.00 14.07
CA LEU A 28 5.47 -10.77 14.53
C LEU A 28 4.56 -9.92 15.40
N VAL A 29 5.10 -9.26 16.43
CA VAL A 29 4.30 -8.41 17.33
C VAL A 29 3.62 -7.28 16.55
N ALA A 30 4.34 -6.61 15.65
CA ALA A 30 3.76 -5.55 14.82
C ALA A 30 2.68 -6.08 13.87
N THR A 31 2.89 -7.25 13.25
CA THR A 31 1.91 -7.86 12.35
C THR A 31 0.65 -8.30 13.10
N VAL A 32 0.81 -8.95 14.25
CA VAL A 32 -0.31 -9.38 15.10
C VAL A 32 -1.08 -8.16 15.62
N GLY A 33 -0.38 -7.11 16.07
CA GLY A 33 -1.00 -5.87 16.48
C GLY A 33 -1.78 -5.20 15.34
N LEU A 34 -1.24 -5.20 14.12
CA LEU A 34 -1.93 -4.65 12.96
C LEU A 34 -3.18 -5.46 12.61
N ILE A 35 -3.11 -6.79 12.64
CA ILE A 35 -4.26 -7.66 12.36
C ILE A 35 -5.33 -7.50 13.44
N ALA A 36 -4.94 -7.52 14.72
CA ALA A 36 -5.86 -7.44 15.86
C ALA A 36 -6.62 -6.10 15.94
N ASN A 37 -6.02 -5.02 15.45
CA ASN A 37 -6.63 -3.69 15.43
C ASN A 37 -7.22 -3.30 14.06
N CYS A 38 -7.16 -4.19 13.06
CA CYS A 38 -7.81 -3.95 11.78
C CYS A 38 -9.26 -4.47 11.84
N PRO A 39 -10.28 -3.63 11.60
CA PRO A 39 -11.64 -4.11 11.46
C PRO A 39 -11.71 -5.26 10.46
N GLU A 40 -12.45 -6.33 10.77
CA GLU A 40 -12.48 -7.55 9.96
C GLU A 40 -12.84 -7.27 8.49
N ASP A 41 -13.77 -6.33 8.28
CA ASP A 41 -14.21 -5.85 6.96
C ASP A 41 -13.12 -5.13 6.14
N ASN A 42 -12.02 -4.70 6.78
CA ASN A 42 -10.92 -3.96 6.16
C ASN A 42 -9.62 -4.77 6.11
N LEU A 43 -9.57 -5.96 6.72
CA LEU A 43 -8.38 -6.81 6.70
C LEU A 43 -8.17 -7.47 5.34
N LEU A 44 -9.24 -7.90 4.68
CA LEU A 44 -9.20 -8.54 3.37
C LEU A 44 -10.31 -8.01 2.48
N GLU A 45 -9.97 -7.03 1.63
CA GLU A 45 -10.89 -6.51 0.62
C GLU A 45 -10.51 -7.05 -0.77
N TYR A 46 -11.49 -7.30 -1.64
CA TYR A 46 -11.19 -7.59 -3.05
C TYR A 46 -10.53 -6.38 -3.72
N ASP A 47 -9.48 -6.61 -4.51
CA ASP A 47 -8.84 -5.53 -5.28
C ASP A 47 -9.68 -5.13 -6.49
N VAL A 48 -10.65 -4.25 -6.25
CA VAL A 48 -11.50 -3.66 -7.29
C VAL A 48 -10.91 -2.36 -7.84
N LEU A 49 -11.47 -1.89 -8.96
CA LEU A 49 -11.07 -0.59 -9.51
C LEU A 49 -11.39 0.53 -8.51
N ALA A 50 -10.51 1.52 -8.38
CA ALA A 50 -10.67 2.61 -7.40
C ALA A 50 -12.05 3.29 -7.48
N LYS A 51 -12.50 3.60 -8.71
CA LYS A 51 -13.82 4.20 -8.98
C LYS A 51 -15.02 3.32 -8.62
N ASP A 52 -14.80 2.01 -8.46
CA ASP A 52 -15.83 1.03 -8.15
C ASP A 52 -15.80 0.62 -6.67
N LYS A 53 -14.87 1.15 -5.83
CA LYS A 53 -14.74 0.78 -4.41
C LYS A 53 -16.02 1.01 -3.61
N GLN A 54 -16.56 2.23 -3.64
CA GLN A 54 -17.77 2.57 -2.88
C GLN A 54 -18.98 1.76 -3.36
N ARG A 55 -19.11 1.60 -4.69
CA ARG A 55 -20.15 0.76 -5.31
C ARG A 55 -20.02 -0.70 -4.93
N PHE A 56 -18.79 -1.20 -4.75
CA PHE A 56 -18.54 -2.56 -4.32
C PHE A 56 -18.99 -2.78 -2.87
N LYS A 57 -18.73 -1.81 -1.96
CA LYS A 57 -19.14 -1.91 -0.55
C LYS A 57 -20.66 -2.02 -0.39
N SER A 58 -21.42 -1.22 -1.13
CA SER A 58 -22.89 -1.19 -1.06
C SER A 58 -23.60 -2.10 -2.07
N ALA A 59 -22.88 -2.89 -2.88
CA ALA A 59 -23.46 -3.72 -3.93
C ALA A 59 -24.06 -5.03 -3.40
N SER A 60 -25.11 -5.50 -4.09
CA SER A 60 -25.61 -6.88 -3.93
C SER A 60 -24.54 -7.92 -4.33
N PRO A 61 -24.63 -9.17 -3.85
CA PRO A 61 -23.64 -10.22 -4.14
C PRO A 61 -23.37 -10.40 -5.64
N LYS A 62 -24.43 -10.46 -6.45
CA LYS A 62 -24.33 -10.56 -7.91
C LYS A 62 -23.55 -9.39 -8.52
N ARG A 63 -23.79 -8.17 -8.02
CA ARG A 63 -23.09 -6.98 -8.51
C ARG A 63 -21.63 -6.93 -8.06
N LYS A 64 -21.31 -7.47 -6.87
CA LYS A 64 -19.92 -7.63 -6.41
C LYS A 64 -19.13 -8.54 -7.36
N GLU A 65 -19.68 -9.67 -7.79
CA GLU A 65 -19.05 -10.58 -8.75
C GLU A 65 -18.75 -9.91 -10.10
N GLU A 66 -19.70 -9.14 -10.62
CA GLU A 66 -19.52 -8.38 -11.87
C GLU A 66 -18.37 -7.36 -11.76
N LEU A 67 -18.26 -6.68 -10.63
CA LEU A 67 -17.19 -5.73 -10.34
C LEU A 67 -15.84 -6.42 -10.19
N ILE A 68 -15.78 -7.59 -9.57
CA ILE A 68 -14.57 -8.43 -9.48
C ILE A 68 -14.15 -8.90 -10.87
N ALA A 69 -15.06 -9.43 -11.68
CA ALA A 69 -14.77 -9.87 -13.05
C ALA A 69 -14.27 -8.71 -13.93
N LYS A 70 -14.84 -7.51 -13.76
CA LYS A 70 -14.38 -6.29 -14.41
C LYS A 70 -12.97 -5.89 -13.96
N ALA A 71 -12.66 -5.99 -12.67
CA ALA A 71 -11.34 -5.70 -12.13
C ALA A 71 -10.28 -6.71 -12.64
N ARG A 72 -10.62 -8.00 -12.66
CA ARG A 72 -9.78 -9.08 -13.23
C ARG A 72 -9.42 -8.85 -14.69
N ARG A 73 -10.40 -8.45 -15.52
CA ARG A 73 -10.15 -8.07 -16.93
C ARG A 73 -9.18 -6.89 -17.09
N ARG A 74 -8.97 -6.10 -16.04
CA ARG A 74 -8.02 -4.97 -16.00
C ARG A 74 -6.70 -5.31 -15.30
N GLY A 75 -6.47 -6.59 -15.00
CA GLY A 75 -5.24 -7.07 -14.37
C GLY A 75 -5.22 -7.01 -12.84
N LYS A 76 -6.35 -6.66 -12.20
CA LYS A 76 -6.50 -6.73 -10.74
C LYS A 76 -7.07 -8.07 -10.34
N ILE A 77 -6.22 -8.98 -9.89
CA ILE A 77 -6.58 -10.40 -9.66
C ILE A 77 -6.48 -10.76 -8.16
N GLY A 78 -6.07 -9.80 -7.33
CA GLY A 78 -5.72 -10.05 -5.93
C GLY A 78 -6.73 -9.56 -4.90
N TRP A 79 -6.28 -9.66 -3.66
CA TRP A 79 -6.89 -9.10 -2.47
C TRP A 79 -6.02 -7.95 -1.99
N ASN A 80 -6.64 -6.88 -1.53
CA ASN A 80 -6.00 -5.89 -0.70
C ASN A 80 -6.01 -6.43 0.73
N VAL A 81 -4.80 -6.66 1.26
CA VAL A 81 -4.61 -7.13 2.63
C VAL A 81 -4.23 -5.93 3.50
N GLY A 82 -5.08 -5.63 4.48
CA GLY A 82 -4.93 -4.52 5.41
C GLY A 82 -5.32 -3.15 4.82
N THR A 83 -5.40 -2.17 5.71
CA THR A 83 -5.49 -0.76 5.35
C THR A 83 -4.10 -0.25 4.97
N ASN A 84 -4.00 0.76 4.09
CA ASN A 84 -2.74 1.51 3.91
C ASN A 84 -2.49 2.48 5.10
N GLU A 85 -3.32 2.42 6.14
CA GLU A 85 -3.46 3.43 7.18
C GLU A 85 -3.54 2.74 8.54
N LEU A 86 -2.41 2.73 9.26
CA LEU A 86 -2.34 2.29 10.65
C LEU A 86 -2.76 3.47 11.54
N PHE A 87 -3.91 3.37 12.19
CA PHE A 87 -4.33 4.36 13.19
C PHE A 87 -3.90 3.87 14.57
N ILE A 88 -3.08 4.65 15.26
CA ILE A 88 -2.73 4.44 16.67
C ILE A 88 -3.55 5.46 17.46
N GLY A 89 -4.70 5.06 18.02
CA GLY A 89 -5.61 5.93 18.78
C GLY A 89 -7.05 5.97 18.23
N GLU A 90 -7.86 6.89 18.76
CA GLU A 90 -9.26 7.08 18.33
C GLU A 90 -9.35 7.72 16.93
N GLN A 91 -10.25 7.17 16.12
CA GLN A 91 -10.46 7.45 14.70
C GLN A 91 -11.04 8.86 14.49
N PRO A 92 -10.48 9.74 13.67
CA PRO A 92 -11.29 10.74 12.99
C PRO A 92 -12.05 10.01 11.87
N LEU A 93 -13.38 10.03 11.95
CA LEU A 93 -14.27 9.66 10.84
C LEU A 93 -14.07 10.66 9.68
N GLY A 94 -12.96 10.54 8.97
CA GLY A 94 -12.75 11.20 7.69
C GLY A 94 -13.20 10.25 6.60
N GLU A 95 -14.33 10.55 5.96
CA GLU A 95 -14.72 9.88 4.73
C GLU A 95 -13.55 10.00 3.73
N SER A 96 -12.86 8.89 3.46
CA SER A 96 -11.90 8.79 2.37
C SER A 96 -12.68 8.71 1.05
N GLY A 97 -13.41 9.78 0.76
CA GLY A 97 -14.06 10.07 -0.50
C GLY A 97 -13.00 10.21 -1.57
N SER A 98 -12.63 9.10 -2.19
CA SER A 98 -11.90 9.10 -3.46
C SER A 98 -12.85 9.56 -4.56
N ALA A 99 -13.27 10.83 -4.49
CA ALA A 99 -13.98 11.50 -5.56
C ALA A 99 -13.04 11.54 -6.77
N ALA A 100 -13.41 10.79 -7.80
CA ALA A 100 -12.73 10.86 -9.08
C ALA A 100 -12.98 12.25 -9.67
N ALA A 101 -12.04 13.17 -9.44
CA ALA A 101 -12.08 14.48 -10.04
C ALA A 101 -12.13 14.34 -11.58
N PRO A 102 -12.92 15.18 -12.27
CA PRO A 102 -12.92 15.22 -13.72
C PRO A 102 -11.51 15.50 -14.24
N ARG A 103 -11.22 15.13 -15.50
CA ARG A 103 -9.96 15.46 -16.20
C ARG A 103 -9.83 16.97 -16.46
N GLY A 104 -9.99 17.80 -15.43
CA GLY A 104 -9.72 19.23 -15.42
C GLY A 104 -8.32 19.47 -14.89
N SER A 105 -7.73 20.61 -15.26
CA SER A 105 -6.51 21.10 -14.64
C SER A 105 -6.67 21.09 -13.12
N HIS A 106 -5.65 20.64 -12.39
CA HIS A 106 -5.62 20.80 -10.94
C HIS A 106 -5.65 22.31 -10.64
N ASN A 107 -6.74 22.79 -10.05
CA ASN A 107 -6.97 24.20 -9.70
C ASN A 107 -6.68 24.50 -8.21
N HIS A 108 -6.31 23.49 -7.43
CA HIS A 108 -5.94 23.62 -6.02
C HIS A 108 -4.70 22.78 -5.69
N ALA A 109 -3.96 23.21 -4.67
CA ALA A 109 -2.93 22.42 -4.03
C ALA A 109 -3.58 21.29 -3.20
N HIS A 110 -3.00 20.11 -3.23
CA HIS A 110 -3.40 18.99 -2.36
C HIS A 110 -2.17 18.16 -1.95
N ILE A 111 -2.30 17.44 -0.82
CA ILE A 111 -1.27 16.50 -0.37
C ILE A 111 -1.48 15.16 -1.08
N ARG A 112 -0.48 14.73 -1.85
CA ARG A 112 -0.40 13.34 -2.31
C ARG A 112 0.22 12.49 -1.20
N THR A 113 -0.50 11.48 -0.74
CA THR A 113 -0.05 10.57 0.32
C THR A 113 1.16 9.73 -0.09
N GLY A 114 1.96 9.36 0.91
CA GLY A 114 3.13 8.51 0.71
C GLY A 114 2.72 7.09 0.34
N HIS A 115 3.46 6.46 -0.56
CA HIS A 115 3.17 5.10 -0.99
C HIS A 115 4.45 4.38 -1.45
N LEU A 116 4.41 3.05 -1.38
CA LEU A 116 5.44 2.19 -1.96
C LEU A 116 5.27 2.16 -3.48
N HIS A 117 6.37 2.27 -4.21
CA HIS A 117 6.38 2.17 -5.67
C HIS A 117 7.54 1.30 -6.14
N ALA A 118 7.26 0.39 -7.08
CA ALA A 118 8.29 -0.35 -7.78
C ALA A 118 8.95 0.54 -8.84
N VAL A 119 10.25 0.79 -8.72
CA VAL A 119 11.01 1.67 -9.62
C VAL A 119 12.05 0.85 -10.37
N ARG A 120 12.01 0.92 -11.70
CA ARG A 120 13.02 0.29 -12.55
C ARG A 120 14.31 1.13 -12.56
N PHE A 121 15.46 0.49 -12.43
CA PHE A 121 16.78 1.15 -12.37
C PHE A 121 17.88 0.31 -13.05
N GLY A 122 19.09 0.86 -13.10
CA GLY A 122 20.26 0.24 -13.74
C GLY A 122 20.30 0.44 -15.26
N LYS A 123 21.39 -0.04 -15.90
CA LYS A 123 21.58 0.06 -17.36
C LYS A 123 20.43 -0.67 -18.08
N GLY A 124 19.67 0.08 -18.87
CA GLY A 124 18.50 -0.44 -19.57
C GLY A 124 17.26 -0.70 -18.69
N ARG A 125 17.21 -0.17 -17.45
CA ARG A 125 16.03 -0.27 -16.54
C ARG A 125 15.52 -1.71 -16.32
N LYS A 126 16.44 -2.68 -16.31
CA LYS A 126 16.11 -4.10 -16.15
C LYS A 126 15.95 -4.54 -14.69
N GLN A 127 16.50 -3.79 -13.74
CA GLN A 127 16.40 -4.11 -12.31
C GLN A 127 15.23 -3.34 -11.69
N VAL A 128 14.58 -3.89 -10.67
CA VAL A 128 13.45 -3.27 -9.96
C VAL A 128 13.82 -3.12 -8.49
N LYS A 129 13.56 -1.95 -7.91
CA LYS A 129 13.63 -1.73 -6.45
C LYS A 129 12.31 -1.17 -5.95
N ILE A 130 11.95 -1.47 -4.71
CA ILE A 130 10.81 -0.84 -4.05
C ILE A 130 11.30 0.44 -3.37
N LYS A 131 10.65 1.57 -3.64
CA LYS A 131 10.97 2.87 -3.05
C LYS A 131 9.72 3.44 -2.40
N TRP A 132 9.84 3.90 -1.15
CA TRP A 132 8.82 4.73 -0.52
C TRP A 132 8.90 6.15 -1.07
N PHE A 133 7.81 6.62 -1.65
CA PHE A 133 7.64 8.03 -2.00
C PHE A 133 7.03 8.73 -0.80
N ARG A 134 7.70 9.77 -0.30
CA ARG A 134 7.20 10.57 0.81
C ARG A 134 5.96 11.35 0.37
N PRO A 135 5.03 11.65 1.30
CA PRO A 135 3.97 12.60 1.03
C PRO A 135 4.55 13.90 0.48
N THR A 136 3.89 14.47 -0.53
CA THR A 136 4.32 15.74 -1.15
C THR A 136 3.11 16.59 -1.46
N VAL A 137 3.28 17.90 -1.33
CA VAL A 137 2.31 18.86 -1.85
C VAL A 137 2.41 18.86 -3.37
N VAL A 138 1.29 18.65 -4.04
CA VAL A 138 1.15 18.75 -5.49
C VAL A 138 0.61 20.13 -5.81
N ARG A 139 1.27 20.84 -6.74
CA ARG A 139 0.95 22.22 -7.14
C ARG A 139 0.97 23.23 -5.98
N PRO A 140 2.13 23.41 -5.30
CA PRO A 140 2.26 24.38 -4.21
C PRO A 140 2.04 25.85 -4.66
N ASP A 141 2.00 26.09 -5.97
CA ASP A 141 1.67 27.36 -6.61
C ASP A 141 0.19 27.75 -6.50
N LEU A 142 -0.69 26.82 -6.12
CA LEU A 142 -2.14 27.02 -6.04
C LEU A 142 -2.64 27.10 -4.60
N PRO A 143 -3.80 27.71 -4.34
CA PRO A 143 -4.39 27.71 -3.01
C PRO A 143 -4.72 26.27 -2.58
N PHE A 144 -4.50 25.98 -1.30
CA PHE A 144 -4.96 24.74 -0.68
C PHE A 144 -6.47 24.76 -0.59
N ASN A 145 -7.11 23.62 -0.88
CA ASN A 145 -8.55 23.49 -0.70
C ASN A 145 -8.85 23.39 0.82
N SER A 146 -9.07 24.53 1.48
CA SER A 146 -9.67 24.61 2.81
C SER A 146 -11.14 24.24 2.65
N GLY A 147 -11.56 23.07 3.12
CA GLY A 147 -12.93 22.57 2.94
C GLY A 147 -14.00 23.33 3.73
N ASP A 148 -13.97 24.66 3.74
CA ASP A 148 -14.92 25.54 4.42
C ASP A 148 -16.18 25.84 3.59
N ASP A 149 -16.27 25.31 2.37
CA ASP A 149 -17.47 25.36 1.51
C ASP A 149 -18.15 23.97 1.42
N CYS A 150 -18.54 23.40 2.57
CA CYS A 150 -19.38 22.21 2.68
C CYS A 150 -20.76 22.56 3.24
#